data_AF-A0AAU3E0S7-F1
#
_entry.id   AF-A0AAU3E0S7-F1
#
_cell.length_a   1.000
_cell.length_b   1.000
_cell.length_c   1.000
_cell.angle_alpha   90.00
_cell.angle_beta   90.00
_cell.angle_gamma   90.00
#
_symmetry.space_group_name_H-M   'P 1'
#
loop_
_entity.id
_entity.type
_entity.pdbx_description
1 polymer ?
#
loop_
_entity_poly.entity_id
_entity_poly.type
_entity_poly.pdbx_seq_one_letter_code
_entity_poly.pdbx_strand_id
1 'polypeptide(L)'
;MRGSWVHVGRLWTNGEPFLAIDAMRRSEWCGYSNDDFERVVDMAPEDTTISVGAGRAALVGGDGVIRDDSWIEVVQSEDGTLAFVQASGPDYPRVLAAALEYPDAEDDEGDDLAVGSGELAVFSTALDGAGDYSAPLSPARPGPVPIVHGPPQREPDPGMLIQTGDTTAYLFKIRWYTELDDESCFARWLLIPAGDNR
;
A
#
# COMPACT_ATOMS: atom_id res chain seq x y z
N MET A 1 -1.53 13.60 16.68
CA MET A 1 -0.75 13.92 15.47
C MET A 1 0.28 12.83 15.33
N ARG A 2 0.29 12.13 14.21
CA ARG A 2 1.38 11.24 13.83
C ARG A 2 2.63 12.12 13.65
N GLY A 3 3.81 11.63 14.03
CA GLY A 3 5.05 12.40 14.00
C GLY A 3 5.47 12.83 12.59
N SER A 4 6.76 13.06 12.37
CA SER A 4 7.23 13.29 11.00
C SER A 4 7.04 12.04 10.12
N TRP A 5 6.78 12.26 8.83
CA TRP A 5 6.68 11.21 7.83
C TRP A 5 7.96 11.14 7.01
N VAL A 6 8.43 9.93 6.76
CA VAL A 6 9.59 9.63 5.91
C VAL A 6 9.10 8.86 4.69
N HIS A 7 9.43 9.35 3.50
CA HIS A 7 9.17 8.60 2.27
C HIS A 7 10.06 7.37 2.22
N VAL A 8 9.46 6.18 2.05
CA VAL A 8 10.16 4.89 2.07
C VAL A 8 10.26 4.24 0.69
N GLY A 9 9.48 4.72 -0.28
CA GLY A 9 9.53 4.28 -1.66
C GLY A 9 8.23 4.56 -2.41
N ARG A 10 8.13 4.06 -3.63
CA ARG A 10 6.93 4.18 -4.45
C ARG A 10 6.73 2.93 -5.28
N LEU A 11 5.48 2.65 -5.63
CA LEU A 11 5.05 1.50 -6.42
C LEU A 11 4.27 2.00 -7.63
N TRP A 12 4.58 1.51 -8.83
CA TRP A 12 3.85 1.87 -10.03
C TRP A 12 2.62 0.98 -10.22
N THR A 13 1.43 1.59 -10.34
CA THR A 13 0.17 0.90 -10.67
C THR A 13 -0.34 1.31 -12.04
N ASN A 14 -1.02 0.38 -12.72
CA ASN A 14 -1.87 0.56 -13.89
C ASN A 14 -3.38 0.50 -13.52
N GLY A 15 -3.69 0.67 -12.23
CA GLY A 15 -5.02 0.56 -11.65
C GLY A 15 -5.17 -0.69 -10.79
N GLU A 16 -4.24 -1.65 -10.91
CA GLU A 16 -4.24 -2.86 -10.10
C GLU A 16 -3.82 -2.57 -8.65
N PRO A 17 -4.48 -3.20 -7.66
CA PRO A 17 -4.07 -3.13 -6.27
C PRO A 17 -2.80 -3.94 -6.00
N PHE A 18 -2.19 -3.65 -4.86
CA PHE A 18 -1.05 -4.37 -4.32
C PHE A 18 -1.48 -5.17 -3.09
N LEU A 19 -0.84 -6.32 -2.88
CA LEU A 19 -0.93 -7.07 -1.62
C LEU A 19 0.09 -6.54 -0.65
N ALA A 20 -0.36 -6.12 0.53
CA ALA A 20 0.46 -5.97 1.72
C ALA A 20 0.26 -7.20 2.62
N ILE A 21 1.31 -8.00 2.81
CA ILE A 21 1.27 -9.28 3.53
C ILE A 21 2.54 -9.49 4.35
N ASP A 22 2.45 -10.29 5.43
CA ASP A 22 3.62 -10.86 6.08
C ASP A 22 4.56 -11.54 5.06
N ALA A 23 5.83 -11.12 5.03
CA ALA A 23 6.80 -11.59 4.05
C ALA A 23 7.00 -13.11 4.06
N MET A 24 6.83 -13.78 5.21
CA MET A 24 6.92 -15.24 5.31
C MET A 24 5.76 -15.96 4.62
N ARG A 25 4.65 -15.26 4.36
CA ARG A 25 3.46 -15.82 3.69
C ARG A 25 3.39 -15.49 2.22
N ARG A 26 4.26 -14.63 1.68
CA ARG A 26 4.15 -14.17 0.29
C ARG A 26 4.10 -15.33 -0.73
N SER A 27 4.82 -16.42 -0.49
CA SER A 27 4.82 -17.59 -1.38
C SER A 27 3.51 -18.39 -1.38
N GLU A 28 2.59 -18.09 -0.46
CA GLU A 28 1.24 -18.66 -0.43
C GLU A 28 0.29 -17.94 -1.40
N TRP A 29 0.71 -16.81 -2.00
CA TRP A 29 -0.03 -16.11 -3.05
C TRP A 29 0.49 -16.47 -4.45
N CYS A 30 -0.40 -16.98 -5.30
CA CYS A 30 -0.11 -17.39 -6.66
C CYS A 30 -0.98 -16.63 -7.66
N GLY A 31 -0.80 -15.29 -7.71
CA GLY A 31 -1.60 -14.38 -8.54
C GLY A 31 -1.68 -14.79 -10.00
N TYR A 32 -0.53 -15.18 -10.59
CA TYR A 32 -0.44 -15.63 -11.97
C TYR A 32 -0.57 -17.16 -12.08
N SER A 33 0.14 -17.92 -11.23
CA SER A 33 0.24 -19.37 -11.39
C SER A 33 -1.04 -20.14 -11.03
N ASN A 34 -1.92 -19.56 -10.21
CA ASN A 34 -3.15 -20.20 -9.73
C ASN A 34 -4.40 -19.33 -9.93
N ASP A 35 -4.29 -18.28 -10.75
CA ASP A 35 -5.37 -17.29 -10.96
C ASP A 35 -5.90 -16.68 -9.65
N ASP A 36 -5.07 -16.58 -8.60
CA ASP A 36 -5.50 -15.96 -7.34
C ASP A 36 -5.88 -14.48 -7.55
N PHE A 37 -5.35 -13.84 -8.59
CA PHE A 37 -5.70 -12.48 -8.98
C PHE A 37 -7.20 -12.32 -9.31
N GLU A 38 -7.84 -13.33 -9.92
CA GLU A 38 -9.28 -13.25 -10.25
C GLU A 38 -10.14 -13.10 -8.99
N ARG A 39 -9.65 -13.63 -7.86
CA ARG A 39 -10.33 -13.45 -6.57
C ARG A 39 -10.33 -11.99 -6.11
N VAL A 40 -9.37 -11.18 -6.55
CA VAL A 40 -9.32 -9.73 -6.30
C VAL A 40 -10.26 -8.99 -7.25
N VAL A 41 -10.34 -9.43 -8.50
CA VAL A 41 -11.28 -8.87 -9.50
C VAL A 41 -12.74 -9.06 -9.06
N ASP A 42 -13.04 -10.20 -8.43
CA ASP A 42 -14.39 -10.55 -7.96
C ASP A 42 -14.77 -9.93 -6.60
N MET A 43 -13.87 -9.19 -5.94
CA MET A 43 -14.12 -8.59 -4.63
C MET A 43 -15.09 -7.42 -4.71
N ALA A 44 -15.92 -7.26 -3.67
CA ALA A 44 -16.73 -6.06 -3.54
C ALA A 44 -15.84 -4.86 -3.16
N PRO A 45 -16.22 -3.61 -3.50
CA PRO A 45 -15.44 -2.42 -3.13
C PRO A 45 -15.15 -2.30 -1.63
N GLU A 46 -16.03 -2.82 -0.77
CA GLU A 46 -15.87 -2.87 0.68
C GLU A 46 -14.93 -3.99 1.17
N ASP A 47 -14.58 -4.95 0.32
CA ASP A 47 -13.66 -6.02 0.66
C ASP A 47 -12.23 -5.50 0.49
N THR A 48 -11.56 -5.34 1.62
CA THR A 48 -10.26 -4.65 1.67
C THR A 48 -9.12 -5.56 2.05
N THR A 49 -9.44 -6.82 2.39
CA THR A 49 -8.46 -7.84 2.71
C THR A 49 -8.86 -9.18 2.10
N ILE A 50 -7.87 -10.01 1.80
CA ILE A 50 -8.06 -11.30 1.16
C ILE A 50 -7.31 -12.39 1.91
N SER A 51 -7.90 -13.60 1.97
CA SER A 51 -7.25 -14.77 2.56
C SER A 51 -6.08 -15.24 1.70
N VAL A 52 -4.91 -15.46 2.32
CA VAL A 52 -3.72 -15.99 1.65
C VAL A 52 -3.18 -17.13 2.50
N GLY A 53 -3.33 -18.36 1.98
CA GLY A 53 -3.12 -19.61 2.71
C GLY A 53 -3.78 -19.59 4.09
N ALA A 54 -2.99 -19.59 5.16
CA ALA A 54 -3.50 -19.56 6.54
C ALA A 54 -3.57 -18.17 7.18
N GLY A 55 -3.21 -17.12 6.43
CA GLY A 55 -3.23 -15.73 6.86
C GLY A 55 -4.15 -14.85 6.01
N ARG A 56 -3.92 -13.54 6.12
CA ARG A 56 -4.61 -12.52 5.33
C ARG A 56 -3.59 -11.54 4.76
N ALA A 57 -3.97 -10.86 3.71
CA ALA A 57 -3.28 -9.72 3.14
C ALA A 57 -4.24 -8.54 3.01
N ALA A 58 -3.73 -7.33 3.18
CA ALA A 58 -4.47 -6.11 2.88
C ALA A 58 -4.26 -5.73 1.40
N LEU A 59 -5.31 -5.22 0.77
CA LEU A 59 -5.23 -4.64 -0.58
C LEU A 59 -4.97 -3.15 -0.46
N VAL A 60 -3.84 -2.68 -1.00
CA VAL A 60 -3.42 -1.27 -0.97
C VAL A 60 -3.23 -0.74 -2.38
N GLY A 61 -3.57 0.53 -2.61
CA GLY A 61 -3.51 1.11 -3.94
C GLY A 61 -4.62 0.65 -4.88
N GLY A 62 -4.65 1.22 -6.08
CA GLY A 62 -5.54 0.74 -7.15
C GLY A 62 -7.00 1.13 -6.95
N ASP A 63 -7.27 2.35 -6.49
CA ASP A 63 -8.65 2.86 -6.34
C ASP A 63 -9.43 2.94 -7.67
N GLY A 64 -8.76 2.82 -8.82
CA GLY A 64 -9.34 2.92 -10.16
C GLY A 64 -9.92 4.30 -10.51
N VAL A 65 -9.66 5.32 -9.69
CA VAL A 65 -10.24 6.68 -9.82
C VAL A 65 -9.14 7.75 -9.84
N ILE A 66 -8.10 7.64 -9.01
CA ILE A 66 -6.99 8.59 -8.94
C ILE A 66 -5.91 8.21 -9.96
N ARG A 67 -6.21 8.41 -11.25
CA ARG A 67 -5.34 8.05 -12.38
C ARG A 67 -4.97 6.56 -12.40
N ASP A 68 -5.46 5.84 -13.40
CA ASP A 68 -5.19 4.40 -13.54
C ASP A 68 -3.67 4.14 -13.65
N ASP A 69 -2.94 4.95 -14.43
CA ASP A 69 -1.47 4.90 -14.49
C ASP A 69 -0.85 5.88 -13.49
N SER A 70 -0.39 5.39 -12.34
CA SER A 70 0.09 6.26 -11.27
C SER A 70 1.14 5.66 -10.34
N TRP A 71 1.77 6.54 -9.56
CA TRP A 71 2.58 6.16 -8.41
C TRP A 71 1.72 6.07 -7.16
N ILE A 72 1.92 4.99 -6.42
CA ILE A 72 1.53 4.85 -5.02
C ILE A 72 2.76 5.20 -4.19
N GLU A 73 2.70 6.34 -3.52
CA GLU A 73 3.76 6.78 -2.62
C GLU A 73 3.63 6.06 -1.28
N VAL A 74 4.72 5.47 -0.82
CA VAL A 74 4.77 4.77 0.46
C VAL A 74 5.58 5.61 1.43
N VAL A 75 4.97 5.94 2.56
CA VAL A 75 5.60 6.73 3.62
C VAL A 75 5.41 6.05 4.97
N GLN A 76 6.35 6.25 5.88
CA GLN A 76 6.31 5.73 7.25
C GLN A 76 6.40 6.86 8.25
N SER A 77 5.54 6.83 9.27
CA SER A 77 5.58 7.77 10.39
C SER A 77 6.50 7.26 11.51
N GLU A 78 6.97 8.16 12.37
CA GLU A 78 7.79 7.84 13.56
C GLU A 78 7.17 6.76 14.47
N ASP A 79 5.84 6.67 14.51
CA ASP A 79 5.13 5.67 15.32
C ASP A 79 5.05 4.27 14.68
N GLY A 80 5.55 4.11 13.46
CA GLY A 80 5.50 2.87 12.70
C GLY A 80 4.32 2.75 11.74
N THR A 81 3.40 3.74 11.70
CA THR A 81 2.31 3.80 10.72
C THR A 81 2.86 3.86 9.30
N LEU A 82 2.34 3.00 8.43
CA LEU A 82 2.60 3.06 6.99
C LEU A 82 1.39 3.68 6.30
N ALA A 83 1.65 4.60 5.37
CA ALA A 83 0.64 5.13 4.47
C ALA A 83 1.03 4.85 3.02
N PHE A 84 0.08 4.32 2.27
CA PHE A 84 0.13 4.19 0.82
C PHE A 84 -0.78 5.27 0.26
N VAL A 85 -0.25 6.17 -0.57
CA VAL A 85 -0.97 7.35 -1.05
C VAL A 85 -0.91 7.40 -2.56
N GLN A 86 -2.08 7.38 -3.18
CA GLN A 86 -2.24 7.69 -4.59
C GLN A 86 -2.75 9.13 -4.68
N ALA A 87 -2.04 9.99 -5.41
CA ALA A 87 -2.33 11.43 -5.42
C ALA A 87 -2.26 12.02 -6.82
N SER A 88 -3.09 13.02 -7.07
CA SER A 88 -3.10 13.81 -8.30
C SER A 88 -3.28 15.29 -7.98
N GLY A 89 -2.50 16.13 -8.66
CA GLY A 89 -2.64 17.59 -8.61
C GLY A 89 -1.42 18.29 -9.18
N PRO A 90 -1.51 19.61 -9.44
CA PRO A 90 -0.41 20.40 -10.00
C PRO A 90 0.75 20.59 -9.01
N ASP A 91 0.44 20.67 -7.71
CA ASP A 91 1.41 20.73 -6.62
C ASP A 91 1.46 19.38 -5.89
N TYR A 92 2.18 18.43 -6.48
CA TYR A 92 2.22 17.04 -6.00
C TYR A 92 2.67 16.91 -4.53
N PRO A 93 3.75 17.57 -4.08
CA PRO A 93 4.13 17.54 -2.66
C PRO A 93 3.06 18.08 -1.72
N ARG A 94 2.35 19.15 -2.11
CA ARG A 94 1.25 19.70 -1.29
C ARG A 94 0.09 18.72 -1.17
N VAL A 95 -0.27 18.03 -2.26
CA VAL A 95 -1.35 17.02 -2.23
C VAL A 95 -0.97 15.84 -1.34
N LEU A 96 0.27 15.35 -1.44
CA LEU A 96 0.76 14.28 -0.56
C LEU A 96 0.76 14.70 0.91
N ALA A 97 1.21 15.91 1.23
CA ALA A 97 1.17 16.42 2.60
C ALA A 97 -0.27 16.51 3.12
N ALA A 98 -1.19 17.03 2.32
CA ALA A 98 -2.60 17.10 2.67
C ALA A 98 -3.22 15.72 2.90
N ALA A 99 -2.89 14.72 2.07
CA ALA A 99 -3.34 13.34 2.25
C ALA A 99 -2.87 12.74 3.58
N LEU A 100 -1.66 13.06 4.04
CA LEU A 100 -1.11 12.55 5.30
C LEU A 100 -1.66 13.27 6.54
N GLU A 101 -2.00 14.56 6.39
CA GLU A 101 -2.64 15.36 7.45
C GLU A 101 -4.16 15.14 7.53
N TYR A 102 -4.77 14.56 6.49
CA TYR A 102 -6.21 14.36 6.41
C TYR A 102 -6.72 13.48 7.58
N PRO A 103 -7.81 13.87 8.27
CA PRO A 103 -8.37 13.08 9.36
C PRO A 103 -8.69 11.63 8.94
N ASP A 104 -8.42 10.67 9.81
CA ASP A 104 -8.67 9.24 9.58
C ASP A 104 -9.81 8.66 10.44
N ALA A 105 -10.56 9.54 11.11
CA ALA A 105 -11.70 9.17 11.94
C ALA A 105 -12.90 8.68 11.11
N GLU A 106 -12.98 9.12 9.86
CA GLU A 106 -14.03 8.75 8.90
C GLU A 106 -13.47 7.89 7.76
N ASP A 107 -12.25 7.35 7.91
CA ASP A 107 -11.73 6.35 6.98
C ASP A 107 -12.48 5.03 7.21
N ASP A 108 -12.73 4.28 6.14
CA ASP A 108 -13.31 2.95 6.22
C ASP A 108 -12.35 2.01 6.95
N GLU A 109 -12.89 1.16 7.83
CA GLU A 109 -12.11 0.17 8.57
C GLU A 109 -11.96 -1.11 7.74
N GLY A 110 -10.71 -1.57 7.60
CA GLY A 110 -10.41 -2.90 7.08
C GLY A 110 -10.07 -3.88 8.20
N ASP A 111 -9.86 -5.14 7.85
CA ASP A 111 -9.45 -6.15 8.82
C ASP A 111 -8.00 -5.94 9.28
N ASP A 112 -7.70 -6.36 10.51
CA ASP A 112 -6.35 -6.35 11.06
C ASP A 112 -5.38 -7.21 10.23
N LEU A 113 -4.18 -6.68 10.01
CA LEU A 113 -3.10 -7.36 9.30
C LEU A 113 -2.02 -7.82 10.29
N ALA A 114 -1.84 -9.14 10.42
CA ALA A 114 -0.75 -9.73 11.18
C ALA A 114 0.55 -9.78 10.35
N VAL A 115 1.65 -9.29 10.93
CA VAL A 115 3.00 -9.27 10.34
C VAL A 115 4.01 -9.81 11.36
N GLY A 116 3.90 -11.11 11.64
CA GLY A 116 4.65 -11.77 12.71
C GLY A 116 6.13 -12.02 12.38
N SER A 117 6.52 -11.92 11.10
CA SER A 117 7.92 -12.08 10.67
C SER A 117 8.81 -10.86 10.94
N GLY A 118 8.23 -9.69 11.22
CA GLY A 118 8.97 -8.42 11.27
C GLY A 118 9.18 -7.77 9.90
N GLU A 119 8.64 -8.36 8.82
CA GLU A 119 8.76 -7.84 7.46
C GLU A 119 7.40 -7.86 6.74
N LEU A 120 7.03 -6.71 6.17
CA LEU A 120 5.88 -6.56 5.31
C LEU A 120 6.34 -6.59 3.85
N ALA A 121 5.83 -7.55 3.08
CA ALA A 121 6.00 -7.60 1.63
C ALA A 121 4.82 -6.88 0.95
N VAL A 122 5.13 -6.00 0.01
CA VAL A 122 4.15 -5.29 -0.82
C VAL A 122 4.44 -5.54 -2.29
N PHE A 123 3.51 -6.14 -3.03
CA PHE A 123 3.71 -6.47 -4.45
C PHE A 123 2.38 -6.55 -5.21
N SER A 124 2.43 -6.42 -6.55
CA SER A 124 1.21 -6.45 -7.39
C SER A 124 0.45 -7.76 -7.18
N THR A 125 -0.88 -7.68 -7.04
CA THR A 125 -1.76 -8.84 -6.90
C THR A 125 -1.70 -9.78 -8.11
N ALA A 126 -1.38 -9.25 -9.30
CA ALA A 126 -1.32 -10.02 -10.54
C ALA A 126 -0.09 -10.94 -10.63
N LEU A 127 0.91 -10.77 -9.74
CA LEU A 127 2.12 -11.57 -9.71
C LEU A 127 2.06 -12.65 -8.63
N ASP A 128 2.87 -13.69 -8.80
CA ASP A 128 3.12 -14.64 -7.71
C ASP A 128 3.98 -13.94 -6.64
N GLY A 129 3.74 -14.27 -5.37
CA GLY A 129 4.56 -13.70 -4.31
C GLY A 129 5.98 -14.28 -4.25
N ALA A 130 6.24 -15.43 -4.89
CA ALA A 130 7.56 -16.03 -5.07
C ALA A 130 7.61 -16.95 -6.31
N GLY A 131 8.82 -17.26 -6.79
CA GLY A 131 9.02 -18.18 -7.92
C GLY A 131 9.15 -17.46 -9.27
N ASP A 132 8.97 -18.22 -10.36
CA ASP A 132 9.31 -17.77 -11.72
C ASP A 132 8.40 -16.64 -12.25
N TYR A 133 7.18 -16.51 -11.70
CA TYR A 133 6.22 -15.45 -12.05
C TYR A 133 6.12 -14.35 -10.99
N SER A 134 7.15 -14.24 -10.13
CA SER A 134 7.25 -13.17 -9.14
C SER A 134 8.14 -12.02 -9.60
N ALA A 135 7.86 -10.83 -9.08
CA ALA A 135 8.80 -9.71 -9.14
C ALA A 135 9.76 -9.75 -7.93
N PRO A 136 11.01 -9.28 -8.08
CA PRO A 136 11.89 -9.09 -6.94
C PRO A 136 11.28 -8.07 -5.96
N LEU A 137 11.52 -8.27 -4.66
CA LEU A 137 11.22 -7.27 -3.65
C LEU A 137 12.46 -6.44 -3.35
N SER A 138 12.33 -5.12 -3.43
CA SER A 138 13.37 -4.18 -3.03
C SER A 138 13.16 -3.74 -1.59
N PRO A 139 14.23 -3.66 -0.77
CA PRO A 139 14.14 -3.03 0.54
C PRO A 139 13.64 -1.59 0.42
N ALA A 140 12.86 -1.14 1.40
CA ALA A 140 12.51 0.28 1.56
C ALA A 140 13.77 1.17 1.45
N ARG A 141 13.67 2.27 0.69
CA ARG A 141 14.75 3.23 0.45
C ARG A 141 14.31 4.62 0.87
N PRO A 142 14.55 5.00 2.14
CA PRO A 142 14.22 6.32 2.62
C PRO A 142 14.80 7.43 1.75
N GLY A 143 13.97 8.40 1.38
CA GLY A 143 14.35 9.47 0.46
C GLY A 143 13.51 10.73 0.61
N PRO A 144 13.80 11.78 -0.19
CA PRO A 144 12.92 12.93 -0.29
C PRO A 144 11.63 12.54 -1.01
N VAL A 145 10.51 13.15 -0.59
CA VAL A 145 9.23 13.04 -1.32
C VAL A 145 9.44 13.55 -2.75
N PRO A 146 8.94 12.83 -3.78
CA PRO A 146 9.05 13.28 -5.16
C PRO A 146 8.43 14.67 -5.38
N ILE A 147 9.15 15.55 -6.07
CA ILE A 147 8.65 16.91 -6.40
C ILE A 147 7.64 16.92 -7.55
N VAL A 148 7.61 15.84 -8.35
CA VAL A 148 6.72 15.64 -9.49
C VAL A 148 6.30 14.18 -9.52
N HIS A 149 5.10 13.90 -10.04
CA HIS A 149 4.58 12.55 -10.27
C HIS A 149 5.51 11.76 -11.22
N GLY A 150 5.65 12.21 -12.46
CA GLY A 150 6.60 11.67 -13.45
C GLY A 150 6.24 10.27 -13.98
N PRO A 151 6.82 9.86 -15.12
CA PRO A 151 6.55 8.55 -15.72
C PRO A 151 7.15 7.38 -14.90
N PRO A 152 6.72 6.13 -15.16
CA PRO A 152 7.35 4.94 -14.61
C PRO A 152 8.80 4.82 -15.03
N GLN A 153 9.57 4.02 -14.28
CA GLN A 153 10.86 3.55 -14.78
C GLN A 153 10.66 2.57 -15.95
N ARG A 154 11.67 2.40 -16.81
CA ARG A 154 11.58 1.50 -17.97
C ARG A 154 11.68 0.01 -17.59
N GLU A 155 12.21 -0.27 -16.42
CA GLU A 155 12.32 -1.63 -15.88
C GLU A 155 11.04 -1.95 -15.11
N PRO A 156 10.62 -3.24 -15.04
CA PRO A 156 9.50 -3.64 -14.19
C PRO A 156 9.71 -3.14 -12.77
N ASP A 157 8.73 -2.44 -12.23
CA ASP A 157 8.84 -1.88 -10.88
C ASP A 157 8.83 -3.03 -9.86
N PRO A 158 9.87 -3.16 -9.02
CA PRO A 158 9.90 -4.22 -8.03
C PRO A 158 8.81 -4.01 -6.98
N GLY A 159 8.40 -5.09 -6.32
CA GLY A 159 7.67 -4.94 -5.07
C GLY A 159 8.57 -4.35 -3.98
N MET A 160 8.00 -4.08 -2.80
CA MET A 160 8.69 -3.53 -1.65
C MET A 160 8.76 -4.52 -0.50
N LEU A 161 9.87 -4.51 0.23
CA LEU A 161 10.04 -5.20 1.52
C LEU A 161 10.32 -4.16 2.60
N ILE A 162 9.42 -4.05 3.57
CA ILE A 162 9.42 -3.03 4.62
C ILE A 162 9.68 -3.70 5.96
N GLN A 163 10.67 -3.22 6.72
CA GLN A 163 10.91 -3.68 8.09
C GLN A 163 9.85 -3.06 9.02
N THR A 164 9.18 -3.88 9.82
CA THR A 164 8.11 -3.42 10.74
C THR A 164 8.60 -3.22 12.18
N GLY A 165 9.88 -3.54 12.45
CA GLY A 165 10.47 -3.44 13.78
C GLY A 165 9.76 -4.38 14.76
N ASP A 166 9.31 -3.85 15.89
CA ASP A 166 8.55 -4.61 16.90
C ASP A 166 7.05 -4.70 16.58
N THR A 167 6.58 -4.08 15.49
CA THR A 167 5.16 -4.10 15.13
C THR A 167 4.80 -5.43 14.49
N THR A 168 3.93 -6.20 15.17
CA THR A 168 3.47 -7.51 14.70
C THR A 168 2.05 -7.51 14.16
N ALA A 169 1.32 -6.40 14.29
CA ALA A 169 -0.05 -6.27 13.83
C ALA A 169 -0.37 -4.81 13.47
N TYR A 170 -1.22 -4.63 12.46
CA TYR A 170 -1.69 -3.33 12.00
C TYR A 170 -3.21 -3.32 11.92
N LEU A 171 -3.82 -2.22 12.38
CA LEU A 171 -5.18 -1.85 12.02
C LEU A 171 -5.15 -1.28 10.60
N PHE A 172 -6.05 -1.74 9.75
CA PHE A 172 -6.15 -1.26 8.38
C PHE A 172 -7.25 -0.22 8.22
N LYS A 173 -6.94 0.90 7.56
CA LYS A 173 -7.90 1.97 7.26
C LYS A 173 -7.76 2.49 5.85
N ILE A 174 -8.86 2.91 5.24
CA ILE A 174 -8.91 3.28 3.83
C ILE A 174 -9.72 4.54 3.59
N ARG A 175 -9.21 5.37 2.70
CA ARG A 175 -9.88 6.50 2.09
C ARG A 175 -9.78 6.35 0.58
N TRP A 176 -10.86 5.92 -0.06
CA TRP A 176 -10.88 5.58 -1.49
C TRP A 176 -10.75 6.77 -2.43
N TYR A 177 -11.36 7.91 -2.10
CA TYR A 177 -11.26 9.11 -2.90
C TYR A 177 -11.56 10.33 -2.04
N THR A 178 -10.76 11.37 -2.18
CA THR A 178 -11.00 12.65 -1.53
C THR A 178 -10.53 13.78 -2.44
N GLU A 179 -11.48 14.62 -2.81
CA GLU A 179 -11.21 15.88 -3.49
C GLU A 179 -10.73 16.91 -2.45
N LEU A 180 -9.59 17.55 -2.73
CA LEU A 180 -9.05 18.64 -1.93
C LEU A 180 -9.47 20.00 -2.50
N ASP A 181 -9.49 20.10 -3.83
CA ASP A 181 -9.93 21.22 -4.64
C ASP A 181 -10.20 20.75 -6.08
N ASP A 182 -10.61 21.67 -6.95
CA ASP A 182 -11.00 21.39 -8.35
C ASP A 182 -9.92 20.68 -9.19
N GLU A 183 -8.65 20.70 -8.78
CA GLU A 183 -7.53 20.12 -9.53
C GLU A 183 -6.78 19.03 -8.75
N SER A 184 -7.13 18.79 -7.49
CA SER A 184 -6.34 17.98 -6.56
C SER A 184 -7.18 16.95 -5.82
N CYS A 185 -6.72 15.70 -5.85
CA CYS A 185 -7.39 14.59 -5.18
C CYS A 185 -6.38 13.54 -4.71
N PHE A 186 -6.81 12.71 -3.76
CA PHE A 186 -6.02 11.58 -3.29
C PHE A 186 -6.89 10.40 -2.85
N ALA A 187 -6.24 9.25 -2.75
CA ALA A 187 -6.68 8.09 -1.99
C ALA A 187 -5.55 7.64 -1.06
N ARG A 188 -5.92 7.01 0.05
CA ARG A 188 -4.99 6.65 1.12
C ARG A 188 -5.37 5.33 1.76
N TRP A 189 -4.37 4.48 1.94
CA TRP A 189 -4.47 3.26 2.73
C TRP A 189 -3.48 3.36 3.89
N LEU A 190 -3.93 3.09 5.11
CA LEU A 190 -3.16 3.22 6.34
C LEU A 190 -3.04 1.87 7.03
N LEU A 191 -1.81 1.45 7.31
CA LEU A 191 -1.50 0.40 8.25
C LEU A 191 -0.99 1.05 9.54
N ILE A 192 -1.84 1.08 10.56
CA ILE A 192 -1.57 1.73 11.84
C ILE A 192 -1.18 0.64 12.84
N PRO A 193 -0.01 0.69 13.51
CA PRO A 193 0.36 -0.30 14.49
C PRO A 193 -0.78 -0.53 15.48
N ALA A 194 -1.25 -1.77 15.56
CA ALA A 194 -2.19 -2.14 16.59
C ALA A 194 -1.40 -2.06 17.91
N GLY A 195 -1.69 -1.06 18.74
CA GLY A 195 -1.02 -0.94 20.02
C GLY A 195 -1.15 -2.25 20.80
N ASP A 196 -0.08 -2.65 21.49
CA ASP A 196 -0.15 -3.72 22.48
C ASP A 196 -1.14 -3.29 23.56
N ASN A 197 -2.42 -3.65 23.38
CA ASN A 197 -3.37 -3.64 24.48
C ASN A 197 -3.07 -4.91 25.30
N ARG A 198 -1.96 -4.89 26.03
CA ARG A 198 -1.59 -5.87 27.05
C ARG A 198 -1.29 -5.18 28.37
#